data_AF-A0A1H8P8F5-F1
#
_entry.id   AF-A0A1H8P8F5-F1
#
_cell.length_a   1.000
_cell.length_b   1.000
_cell.length_c   1.000
_cell.angle_alpha   90.00
_cell.angle_beta   90.00
_cell.angle_gamma   90.00
#
_symmetry.space_group_name_H-M   'P 1'
#
loop_
_entity.id
_entity.type
_entity.pdbx_description
1 polymer ?
#
loop_
_entity_poly.entity_id
_entity_poly.type
_entity_poly.pdbx_seq_one_letter_code
_entity_poly.pdbx_strand_id
1 'polypeptide(L)'
;MEDWVDLRIGDLEAWEGEHLNPEDADKPSRWYPVSLLEGVENVDLLWVDGPPGATCLFSRYPALPVLAEKLSPNPEVWMDDTIRQEEKDICERWAKDHGFELEYFPLEKGLGRLTRPDASVVTPTPMPGTAAAVRDDDTHPERALGLDFSLPEEQDKS
;
A
#
# COMPACT_ATOMS: atom_id res chain seq x y z
N MET A 1 -7.56 17.77 15.26
CA MET A 1 -6.60 17.02 14.43
C MET A 1 -7.14 15.62 14.09
N GLU A 2 -8.37 15.29 14.52
CA GLU A 2 -9.00 13.97 14.32
C GLU A 2 -9.84 13.86 13.03
N ASP A 3 -10.03 14.95 12.26
CA ASP A 3 -10.95 14.93 11.10
C ASP A 3 -10.35 14.31 9.81
N TRP A 4 -9.12 13.80 9.85
CA TRP A 4 -8.36 13.37 8.65
C TRP A 4 -8.06 11.86 8.64
N VAL A 5 -8.30 11.16 9.75
CA VAL A 5 -7.95 9.75 9.92
C VAL A 5 -9.15 8.99 10.48
N ASP A 6 -9.60 7.97 9.76
CA ASP A 6 -10.61 7.00 10.21
C ASP A 6 -9.92 5.66 10.50
N LEU A 7 -9.68 5.36 11.79
CA LEU A 7 -9.03 4.13 12.22
C LEU A 7 -10.08 3.06 12.54
N ARG A 8 -9.98 1.92 11.85
CA ARG A 8 -10.89 0.78 12.02
C ARG A 8 -10.10 -0.44 12.45
N ILE A 9 -10.62 -1.16 13.46
CA ILE A 9 -9.94 -2.31 14.07
C ILE A 9 -10.94 -3.47 14.15
N GLY A 10 -10.51 -4.66 13.74
CA GLY A 10 -11.24 -5.90 13.93
C GLY A 10 -10.33 -7.11 13.81
N ASP A 11 -10.77 -8.21 14.42
CA ASP A 11 -10.05 -9.48 14.41
C ASP A 11 -10.18 -10.20 13.06
N LEU A 12 -9.19 -11.04 12.71
CA LEU A 12 -9.25 -11.82 11.48
C LEU A 12 -10.34 -12.91 11.54
N GLU A 13 -11.26 -12.87 10.59
CA GLU A 13 -12.36 -13.80 10.42
C GLU A 13 -12.08 -14.79 9.28
N ALA A 14 -12.89 -15.85 9.18
CA ALA A 14 -12.82 -16.75 8.03
C ALA A 14 -13.18 -16.01 6.75
N TRP A 15 -12.40 -16.22 5.69
CA TRP A 15 -12.63 -15.59 4.40
C TRP A 15 -13.43 -16.51 3.48
N GLU A 16 -14.57 -16.00 3.00
CA GLU A 16 -15.53 -16.76 2.18
C GLU A 16 -15.57 -16.30 0.70
N GLY A 17 -14.77 -15.30 0.32
CA GLY A 17 -14.69 -14.79 -1.05
C GLY A 17 -13.65 -15.51 -1.92
N GLU A 18 -13.41 -14.99 -3.12
CA GLU A 18 -12.36 -15.51 -3.99
C GLU A 18 -11.00 -15.49 -3.28
N HIS A 19 -10.24 -16.58 -3.41
CA HIS A 19 -8.91 -16.70 -2.82
C HIS A 19 -8.02 -17.61 -3.65
N LEU A 20 -6.71 -17.36 -3.64
CA LEU A 20 -5.69 -18.22 -4.26
C LEU A 20 -5.21 -19.37 -3.36
N ASN A 21 -5.72 -19.45 -2.12
CA ASN A 21 -5.31 -20.45 -1.16
C ASN A 21 -6.00 -21.76 -1.54
N PRO A 22 -5.27 -22.88 -1.69
CA PRO A 22 -5.87 -24.16 -1.99
C PRO A 22 -6.93 -24.56 -0.94
N GLU A 23 -8.00 -25.23 -1.37
CA GLU A 23 -9.07 -25.69 -0.48
C GLU A 23 -8.57 -26.71 0.56
N ASP A 24 -7.51 -27.46 0.24
CA ASP A 24 -6.87 -28.46 1.09
C ASP A 24 -5.67 -27.92 1.88
N ALA A 25 -5.47 -26.60 1.91
CA ALA A 25 -4.38 -25.99 2.64
C ALA A 25 -4.51 -26.19 4.16
N ASP A 26 -3.37 -26.42 4.84
CA ASP A 26 -3.31 -26.61 6.29
C ASP A 26 -3.89 -25.42 7.07
N LYS A 27 -3.76 -24.21 6.52
CA LYS A 27 -4.26 -22.96 7.10
C LYS A 27 -5.43 -22.44 6.25
N PRO A 28 -6.65 -22.37 6.80
CA PRO A 28 -7.79 -21.82 6.07
C PRO A 28 -7.60 -20.32 5.85
N SER A 29 -8.20 -19.82 4.78
CA SER A 29 -8.17 -18.40 4.42
C SER A 29 -8.81 -17.55 5.51
N ARG A 30 -8.12 -16.49 5.92
CA ARG A 30 -8.61 -15.55 6.94
C ARG A 30 -8.27 -14.13 6.56
N TRP A 31 -9.19 -13.21 6.85
CA TRP A 31 -8.99 -11.80 6.54
C TRP A 31 -9.81 -10.86 7.43
N TYR A 32 -9.64 -9.55 7.25
CA TYR A 32 -10.36 -8.54 8.02
C TYR A 32 -11.86 -8.57 7.69
N PRO A 33 -12.75 -8.26 8.65
CA PRO A 33 -14.18 -8.22 8.42
C PRO A 33 -14.54 -7.17 7.37
N VAL A 34 -15.32 -7.56 6.35
CA VAL A 34 -15.73 -6.66 5.26
C VAL A 34 -16.60 -5.50 5.77
N SER A 35 -17.30 -5.69 6.89
CA SER A 35 -18.06 -4.63 7.57
C SER A 35 -17.17 -3.45 7.98
N LEU A 36 -15.87 -3.66 8.22
CA LEU A 36 -14.92 -2.58 8.47
C LEU A 36 -14.69 -1.71 7.24
N LEU A 37 -15.16 -2.07 6.05
CA LEU A 37 -14.99 -1.28 4.82
C LEU A 37 -16.28 -0.57 4.39
N GLU A 38 -17.33 -0.61 5.24
CA GLU A 38 -18.58 0.09 4.99
C GLU A 38 -18.38 1.61 4.91
N GLY A 39 -18.98 2.25 3.92
CA GLY A 39 -18.81 3.70 3.67
C GLY A 39 -17.46 4.12 3.08
N VAL A 40 -16.50 3.20 2.90
CA VAL A 40 -15.28 3.47 2.13
C VAL A 40 -15.60 3.41 0.64
N GLU A 41 -15.37 4.51 -0.06
CA GLU A 41 -15.58 4.70 -1.49
C GLU A 41 -14.59 5.74 -2.04
N ASN A 42 -14.42 5.77 -3.37
CA ASN A 42 -13.50 6.68 -4.08
C ASN A 42 -12.06 6.60 -3.59
N VAL A 43 -11.55 5.37 -3.42
CA VAL A 43 -10.17 5.14 -2.97
C VAL A 43 -9.18 5.43 -4.09
N ASP A 44 -8.38 6.48 -3.92
CA ASP A 44 -7.31 6.85 -4.87
C ASP A 44 -6.01 6.05 -4.63
N LEU A 45 -5.75 5.62 -3.40
CA LEU A 45 -4.58 4.82 -3.03
C LEU A 45 -4.99 3.68 -2.08
N LEU A 46 -4.69 2.46 -2.46
CA LEU A 46 -4.79 1.27 -1.62
C LEU A 46 -3.39 0.75 -1.30
N TRP A 47 -2.99 0.82 -0.03
CA TRP A 47 -1.74 0.23 0.45
C TRP A 47 -2.03 -1.08 1.21
N VAL A 48 -1.32 -2.15 0.86
CA VAL A 48 -1.52 -3.49 1.44
C VAL A 48 -0.22 -3.99 2.09
N ASP A 49 -0.22 -4.09 3.42
CA ASP A 49 0.89 -4.63 4.22
C ASP A 49 0.46 -5.84 5.08
N GLY A 50 -0.83 -6.19 5.10
CA GLY A 50 -1.28 -7.32 5.91
C GLY A 50 -2.57 -7.97 5.43
N PRO A 51 -2.99 -9.05 6.11
CA PRO A 51 -2.35 -9.65 7.30
C PRO A 51 -1.02 -10.36 6.97
N PRO A 52 -0.19 -10.72 7.98
CA PRO A 52 1.09 -11.37 7.75
C PRO A 52 0.95 -12.66 6.95
N GLY A 53 1.92 -12.96 6.06
CA GLY A 53 1.95 -14.19 5.25
C GLY A 53 1.86 -15.50 6.05
N ALA A 54 2.20 -15.48 7.33
CA ALA A 54 2.03 -16.64 8.22
C ALA A 54 0.56 -16.98 8.53
N THR A 55 -0.40 -16.11 8.20
CA THR A 55 -1.84 -16.30 8.44
C THR A 55 -2.40 -17.46 7.61
N CYS A 56 -2.18 -17.41 6.29
CA CYS A 56 -2.50 -18.45 5.31
C CYS A 56 -1.72 -18.15 4.02
N LEU A 57 -1.67 -19.10 3.08
CA LEU A 57 -1.10 -18.80 1.76
C LEU A 57 -1.94 -17.72 1.11
N PHE A 58 -1.25 -16.79 0.45
CA PHE A 58 -1.82 -15.63 -0.25
C PHE A 58 -2.67 -14.71 0.65
N SER A 59 -2.31 -14.58 1.93
CA SER A 59 -3.11 -13.88 2.95
C SER A 59 -3.50 -12.43 2.63
N ARG A 60 -2.73 -11.73 1.77
CA ARG A 60 -3.00 -10.36 1.33
C ARG A 60 -3.90 -10.29 0.09
N TYR A 61 -4.13 -11.41 -0.59
CA TYR A 61 -4.89 -11.49 -1.84
C TYR A 61 -6.29 -10.89 -1.79
N PRO A 62 -7.06 -11.04 -0.70
CA PRO A 62 -8.42 -10.51 -0.68
C PRO A 62 -8.53 -8.97 -0.78
N ALA A 63 -7.44 -8.23 -0.52
CA ALA A 63 -7.42 -6.76 -0.49
C ALA A 63 -8.01 -6.10 -1.72
N LEU A 64 -7.54 -6.47 -2.91
CA LEU A 64 -8.04 -5.87 -4.13
C LEU A 64 -9.45 -6.36 -4.51
N PRO A 65 -9.78 -7.67 -4.50
CA PRO A 65 -11.13 -8.15 -4.82
C PRO A 65 -12.26 -7.45 -4.07
N VAL A 66 -12.08 -7.15 -2.77
CA VAL A 66 -13.12 -6.47 -1.97
C VAL A 66 -13.17 -4.97 -2.20
N LEU A 67 -12.04 -4.34 -2.48
CA LEU A 67 -11.98 -2.90 -2.68
C LEU A 67 -12.12 -2.48 -4.14
N ALA A 68 -12.08 -3.41 -5.10
CA ALA A 68 -12.07 -3.13 -6.53
C ALA A 68 -13.23 -2.22 -6.97
N GLU A 69 -14.44 -2.44 -6.44
CA GLU A 69 -15.62 -1.63 -6.75
C GLU A 69 -15.65 -0.28 -6.02
N LYS A 70 -14.81 -0.12 -4.99
CA LYS A 70 -14.68 1.09 -4.16
C LYS A 70 -13.54 2.00 -4.62
N LEU A 71 -12.72 1.55 -5.57
CA LEU A 71 -11.62 2.33 -6.13
C LEU A 71 -12.14 3.50 -6.98
N SER A 72 -11.37 4.58 -7.00
CA SER A 72 -11.64 5.73 -7.87
C SER A 72 -11.37 5.36 -9.36
N PRO A 73 -11.66 6.27 -10.32
CA PRO A 73 -11.35 6.05 -11.73
C PRO A 73 -9.86 5.84 -12.03
N ASN A 74 -8.96 6.45 -11.24
CA ASN A 74 -7.50 6.40 -11.43
C ASN A 74 -6.80 5.96 -10.13
N PRO A 75 -7.05 4.73 -9.66
CA PRO A 75 -6.52 4.28 -8.38
C PRO A 75 -5.08 3.79 -8.53
N GLU A 76 -4.30 3.95 -7.47
CA GLU A 76 -3.03 3.27 -7.29
C GLU A 76 -3.18 2.17 -6.22
N VAL A 77 -2.71 0.96 -6.53
CA VAL A 77 -2.72 -0.16 -5.57
C VAL A 77 -1.30 -0.62 -5.33
N TRP A 78 -0.87 -0.59 -4.08
CA TRP A 78 0.52 -0.81 -3.67
C TRP A 78 0.57 -2.00 -2.72
N MET A 79 1.45 -2.96 -3.02
CA MET A 79 1.69 -4.17 -2.25
C MET A 79 3.09 -4.12 -1.64
N ASP A 80 3.18 -4.22 -0.32
CA ASP A 80 4.47 -4.34 0.38
C ASP A 80 5.02 -5.78 0.32
N ASP A 81 6.27 -5.98 0.75
CA ASP A 81 6.91 -7.31 0.87
C ASP A 81 7.10 -8.08 -0.47
N THR A 82 7.08 -7.41 -1.63
CA THR A 82 7.18 -8.08 -2.95
C THR A 82 8.56 -8.66 -3.27
N ILE A 83 9.51 -8.68 -2.32
CA ILE A 83 10.69 -9.56 -2.40
C ILE A 83 10.30 -11.05 -2.36
N ARG A 84 9.14 -11.37 -1.78
CA ARG A 84 8.61 -12.73 -1.67
C ARG A 84 7.83 -13.11 -2.93
N GLN A 85 7.88 -14.38 -3.30
CA GLN A 85 7.21 -14.87 -4.51
C GLN A 85 5.68 -14.86 -4.37
N GLU A 86 5.16 -15.18 -3.18
CA GLU A 86 3.71 -15.20 -2.93
C GLU A 86 3.08 -13.82 -3.21
N GLU A 87 3.68 -12.74 -2.70
CA GLU A 87 3.20 -11.37 -2.91
C GLU A 87 3.29 -10.94 -4.39
N LYS A 88 4.28 -11.44 -5.14
CA LYS A 88 4.34 -11.25 -6.61
C LYS A 88 3.22 -11.99 -7.33
N ASP A 89 2.97 -13.24 -6.97
CA ASP A 89 1.90 -14.04 -7.56
C ASP A 89 0.52 -13.40 -7.33
N ILE A 90 0.31 -12.80 -6.15
CA ILE A 90 -0.89 -11.98 -5.85
C ILE A 90 -0.97 -10.79 -6.82
N CYS A 91 0.11 -10.01 -6.95
CA CYS A 91 0.14 -8.84 -7.80
C CYS A 91 -0.14 -9.19 -9.27
N GLU A 92 0.46 -10.27 -9.77
CA GLU A 92 0.24 -10.75 -11.14
C GLU A 92 -1.21 -11.17 -11.37
N ARG A 93 -1.81 -11.87 -10.39
CA ARG A 93 -3.22 -12.25 -10.47
C ARG A 93 -4.13 -11.03 -10.47
N TRP A 94 -3.89 -10.09 -9.56
CA TRP A 94 -4.63 -8.83 -9.48
C TRP A 94 -4.55 -8.02 -10.77
N ALA A 95 -3.35 -7.89 -11.34
CA ALA A 95 -3.14 -7.19 -12.59
C ALA A 95 -3.95 -7.81 -13.75
N LYS A 96 -3.92 -9.14 -13.84
CA LYS A 96 -4.66 -9.89 -14.85
C LYS A 96 -6.19 -9.78 -14.69
N ASP A 97 -6.69 -9.95 -13.48
CA ASP A 97 -8.13 -10.07 -13.24
C ASP A 97 -8.85 -8.72 -13.25
N HIS A 98 -8.16 -7.65 -12.83
CA HIS A 98 -8.73 -6.31 -12.73
C HIS A 98 -8.20 -5.32 -13.78
N GLY A 99 -7.34 -5.77 -14.70
CA GLY A 99 -6.84 -4.96 -15.81
C GLY A 99 -5.88 -3.85 -15.39
N PHE A 100 -5.01 -4.13 -14.42
CA PHE A 100 -3.94 -3.21 -14.04
C PHE A 100 -2.63 -3.54 -14.77
N GLU A 101 -1.81 -2.51 -14.97
CA GLU A 101 -0.39 -2.65 -15.26
C GLU A 101 0.38 -2.82 -13.95
N LEU A 102 1.40 -3.67 -13.96
CA LEU A 102 2.18 -4.03 -12.78
C LEU A 102 3.64 -3.61 -12.95
N GLU A 103 4.14 -2.84 -12.00
CA GLU A 103 5.52 -2.40 -11.89
C GLU A 103 6.10 -2.81 -10.52
N TYR A 104 7.36 -3.24 -10.50
CA TYR A 104 8.06 -3.57 -9.25
C TYR A 104 9.22 -2.61 -9.01
N PHE A 105 9.29 -2.08 -7.79
CA PHE A 105 10.39 -1.22 -7.35
C PHE A 105 11.36 -1.99 -6.45
N PRO A 106 12.68 -1.91 -6.71
CA PRO A 106 13.70 -2.57 -5.90
C PRO A 106 14.00 -1.79 -4.61
N LEU A 107 13.02 -1.75 -3.70
CA LEU A 107 13.18 -1.28 -2.32
C LEU A 107 13.66 -2.42 -1.42
N GLU A 108 14.01 -2.13 -0.16
CA GLU A 108 14.56 -3.14 0.77
C GLU A 108 13.67 -4.40 0.88
N LYS A 109 12.35 -4.20 0.95
CA LYS A 109 11.34 -5.27 0.98
C LYS A 109 10.57 -5.44 -0.34
N GLY A 110 10.92 -4.66 -1.36
CA GLY A 110 10.23 -4.62 -2.64
C GLY A 110 8.85 -3.98 -2.53
N LEU A 111 8.42 -3.29 -3.60
CA LEU A 111 7.08 -2.71 -3.70
C LEU A 111 6.49 -3.07 -5.06
N GLY A 112 5.29 -3.66 -5.05
CA GLY A 112 4.49 -3.88 -6.24
C GLY A 112 3.51 -2.73 -6.40
N ARG A 113 3.52 -2.07 -7.55
CA ARG A 113 2.60 -0.98 -7.90
C ARG A 113 1.71 -1.42 -9.05
N LEU A 114 0.40 -1.28 -8.85
CA LEU A 114 -0.61 -1.55 -9.85
C LEU A 114 -1.35 -0.26 -10.22
N THR A 115 -1.39 0.05 -11.50
CA THR A 115 -2.04 1.26 -12.06
C THR A 115 -2.89 0.93 -13.28
N ARG A 116 -3.95 1.69 -13.55
CA ARG A 116 -4.73 1.49 -14.77
C ARG A 116 -3.94 2.01 -15.99
N PRO A 117 -3.97 1.32 -17.15
CA PRO A 117 -3.27 1.76 -18.36
C PRO A 117 -3.63 3.19 -18.80
N ASP A 118 -4.88 3.58 -18.60
CA ASP A 118 -5.42 4.89 -19.00
C ASP A 118 -5.57 5.86 -17.81
N ALA A 119 -4.90 5.60 -16.69
CA ALA A 119 -4.87 6.55 -15.57
C ALA A 119 -4.17 7.82 -16.04
N SER A 120 -4.97 8.81 -16.46
CA SER A 120 -4.46 10.14 -16.78
C SER A 120 -3.69 10.60 -15.55
N VAL A 121 -2.40 10.88 -15.72
CA VAL A 121 -1.54 11.44 -14.67
C VAL A 121 -2.31 12.60 -14.06
N VAL A 122 -2.85 12.39 -12.87
CA VAL A 122 -3.48 13.46 -12.12
C VAL A 122 -2.32 14.33 -11.71
N THR A 123 -2.10 15.42 -12.43
CA THR A 123 -1.19 16.47 -11.99
C THR A 123 -1.63 16.79 -10.56
N PRO A 124 -0.76 16.65 -9.55
CA PRO A 124 -1.16 16.96 -8.19
C PRO A 124 -1.69 18.38 -8.22
N THR A 125 -2.97 18.54 -7.88
CA THR A 125 -3.53 19.88 -7.70
C THR A 125 -2.69 20.49 -6.59
N PRO A 126 -1.98 21.61 -6.84
CA PRO A 126 -1.21 22.23 -5.78
C PRO A 126 -2.19 22.53 -4.65
N MET A 127 -1.88 21.98 -3.47
CA MET A 127 -2.53 22.34 -2.22
C MET A 127 -2.72 23.85 -2.22
N PRO A 128 -3.90 24.39 -1.86
CA PRO A 128 -4.11 25.83 -1.84
C PRO A 128 -3.04 26.47 -0.96
N GLY A 129 -2.07 27.09 -1.63
CA GLY A 129 -0.93 27.70 -1.00
C GLY A 129 -1.38 28.89 -0.19
N THR A 130 -0.96 28.92 1.07
CA THR A 130 -0.87 30.14 1.85
C THR A 130 -0.07 31.14 1.03
N ALA A 131 -0.75 32.12 0.45
CA ALA A 131 -0.13 33.19 -0.31
C ALA A 131 0.77 34.02 0.62
N ALA A 132 2.07 34.02 0.36
CA ALA A 132 2.96 35.08 0.77
C ALA A 132 4.01 35.29 -0.34
N ALA A 133 3.91 36.45 -0.98
CA ALA A 133 4.76 36.90 -2.07
C ALA A 133 6.23 37.07 -1.62
N VAL A 134 7.18 36.52 -2.38
CA VAL A 134 8.56 37.04 -2.44
C VAL A 134 9.12 36.86 -3.85
N ARG A 135 9.93 37.82 -4.24
CA ARG A 135 10.37 38.21 -5.58
C ARG A 135 11.43 37.27 -6.16
N ASP A 136 11.46 37.29 -7.48
CA ASP A 136 12.52 36.84 -8.40
C ASP A 136 13.92 37.33 -7.96
N ASP A 137 14.85 36.39 -7.74
CA ASP A 137 16.29 36.53 -8.06
C ASP A 137 16.98 35.15 -8.00
N ASP A 138 17.76 34.88 -9.05
CA ASP A 138 18.56 33.68 -9.31
C ASP A 138 19.53 33.29 -8.17
N THR A 139 19.60 32.01 -7.80
CA THR A 139 20.84 31.17 -7.78
C THR A 139 20.63 29.85 -7.02
N HIS A 140 20.78 28.72 -7.72
CA HIS A 140 21.08 27.42 -7.11
C HIS A 140 22.49 27.43 -6.50
N PRO A 141 22.64 26.92 -5.27
CA PRO A 141 23.59 25.83 -5.10
C PRO A 141 23.05 24.69 -4.21
N GLU A 142 23.41 23.47 -4.61
CA GLU A 142 23.21 22.22 -3.88
C GLU A 142 23.75 22.28 -2.45
N ARG A 143 22.94 21.88 -1.47
CA ARG A 143 23.44 21.44 -0.16
C ARG A 143 22.74 20.15 0.22
N ALA A 144 23.42 19.05 -0.06
CA ALA A 144 23.21 17.76 0.57
C ALA A 144 23.28 17.93 2.10
N LEU A 145 22.21 17.60 2.81
CA LEU A 145 22.24 17.42 4.25
C LEU A 145 22.53 15.94 4.51
N GLY A 146 23.80 15.65 4.80
CA GLY A 146 24.22 14.36 5.32
C GLY A 146 23.59 14.14 6.70
N LEU A 147 22.82 13.06 6.82
CA LEU A 147 22.36 12.55 8.11
C LEU A 147 23.43 11.57 8.62
N ASP A 148 24.22 12.04 9.57
CA ASP A 148 25.22 11.28 10.33
C ASP A 148 24.50 10.43 11.38
N PHE A 149 24.57 9.10 11.24
CA PHE A 149 24.09 8.14 12.22
C PHE A 149 25.26 7.69 13.12
N SER A 150 25.52 8.44 14.17
CA SER A 150 26.42 8.03 15.25
C SER A 150 25.59 7.49 16.43
N LEU A 151 25.67 6.18 16.68
CA LEU A 151 25.11 5.49 17.85
C LEU A 151 25.99 5.72 19.09
N PRO A 152 25.43 5.95 20.30
CA PRO A 152 26.24 6.02 21.51
C PRO A 152 26.63 4.62 22.03
N GLU A 153 27.91 4.44 22.35
CA GLU A 153 28.47 3.25 23.01
C GLU A 153 27.90 3.05 24.42
N GLU A 154 27.51 1.82 24.74
CA GLU A 154 27.12 1.39 26.09
C GLU A 154 28.32 1.44 27.05
N GLN A 155 28.15 2.13 28.17
CA GLN A 155 29.10 2.10 29.27
C GLN A 155 28.86 0.88 30.18
N ASP A 156 29.90 0.05 30.21
CA ASP A 156 30.18 -1.04 31.15
C ASP A 156 29.98 -0.62 32.61
N LYS A 157 29.37 -1.50 33.42
CA LYS A 157 29.35 -1.40 34.88
C LYS A 157 29.71 -2.73 35.54
N SER A 158 30.90 -2.69 36.12
CA SER A 158 31.41 -3.34 37.36
C SER A 158 31.99 -4.75 37.25
#